data_AF-A0A6J1PKW2-F1
#
_entry.id   AF-A0A6J1PKW2-F1
#
_cell.length_a   1.000
_cell.length_b   1.000
_cell.length_c   1.000
_cell.angle_alpha   90.00
_cell.angle_beta   90.00
_cell.angle_gamma   90.00
#
_symmetry.space_group_name_H-M   'P 1'
#
loop_
_entity.id
_entity.type
_entity.pdbx_description
1 polymer ?
#
loop_
_entity_poly.entity_id
_entity_poly.type
_entity_poly.pdbx_seq_one_letter_code
_entity_poly.pdbx_strand_id
1 'polypeptide(L)'
;MDKVLNLMHVTLKEAKYIMTTVMDLNVISLALQIICLAGNILSRTLLGGRAERNEYLLLHAFNLKNYITLDKKIEKKGRGDGEISIYFYILSLLRN
;
A
#
# COMPACT_ATOMS: atom_id res chain seq x y z
N MET A 1 -24.66 -5.55 35.18
CA MET A 1 -23.59 -4.55 35.24
C MET A 1 -22.24 -5.21 34.94
N ASP A 2 -21.90 -6.30 35.64
CA ASP A 2 -20.58 -6.97 35.54
C ASP A 2 -20.23 -7.55 34.16
N LYS A 3 -21.21 -8.09 33.43
CA LYS A 3 -20.98 -8.61 32.07
C LYS A 3 -20.56 -7.52 31.07
N VAL A 4 -21.11 -6.33 31.19
CA VAL A 4 -20.78 -5.18 30.32
C VAL A 4 -19.40 -4.64 30.67
N LEU A 5 -19.07 -4.56 31.96
CA LEU A 5 -17.72 -4.21 32.42
C LEU A 5 -16.67 -5.21 31.91
N ASN A 6 -16.98 -6.51 31.97
CA ASN A 6 -16.09 -7.55 31.45
C ASN A 6 -15.90 -7.42 29.93
N LEU A 7 -16.97 -7.16 29.18
CA LEU A 7 -16.88 -6.93 27.74
C LEU A 7 -15.98 -5.73 27.41
N MET A 8 -16.17 -4.60 28.10
CA MET A 8 -15.31 -3.42 27.93
C MET A 8 -13.84 -3.72 28.24
N HIS A 9 -13.57 -4.51 29.28
CA HIS A 9 -12.20 -4.89 29.63
C HIS A 9 -11.56 -5.76 28.54
N VAL A 10 -12.30 -6.72 27.99
CA VAL A 10 -11.82 -7.56 26.88
C VAL A 10 -11.52 -6.71 25.65
N THR A 11 -12.43 -5.83 25.22
CA THR A 11 -12.21 -4.99 24.03
C THR A 11 -11.02 -4.04 24.21
N LEU A 12 -10.84 -3.48 25.41
CA LEU A 12 -9.68 -2.63 25.72
C LEU A 12 -8.37 -3.42 25.65
N LYS A 13 -8.37 -4.66 26.16
CA LYS A 13 -7.22 -5.56 26.15
C LYS A 13 -6.85 -5.96 24.72
N GLU A 14 -7.84 -6.27 23.89
CA GLU A 14 -7.64 -6.57 22.45
C GLU A 14 -7.06 -5.36 21.71
N ALA A 15 -7.62 -4.17 21.90
CA ALA A 15 -7.09 -2.94 21.30
C ALA A 15 -5.63 -2.68 21.72
N LYS A 16 -5.30 -2.93 22.99
CA LYS A 16 -3.93 -2.83 23.50
C LYS A 16 -2.98 -3.81 22.79
N TYR A 17 -3.39 -5.07 22.59
CA TYR A 17 -2.56 -6.04 21.88
C TYR A 17 -2.29 -5.64 20.43
N ILE A 18 -3.30 -5.09 19.73
CA ILE A 18 -3.12 -4.55 18.38
C ILE A 18 -2.09 -3.40 18.41
N MET A 19 -2.24 -2.45 19.32
CA MET A 19 -1.30 -1.32 19.45
C MET A 19 0.12 -1.80 19.74
N THR A 20 0.31 -2.72 20.69
CA THR A 20 1.62 -3.28 21.02
C THR A 20 2.24 -3.96 19.81
N THR A 21 1.48 -4.78 19.06
CA THR A 21 1.97 -5.44 17.84
C THR A 21 2.42 -4.43 16.78
N VAL A 22 1.65 -3.35 16.56
CA VAL A 22 2.00 -2.28 15.61
C VAL A 22 3.30 -1.58 16.00
N MET A 23 3.53 -1.38 17.30
CA MET A 23 4.74 -0.74 17.82
C MET A 23 5.95 -1.68 17.78
N ASP A 24 5.79 -2.94 18.21
CA ASP A 24 6.87 -3.93 18.23
C ASP A 24 7.40 -4.22 16.82
N LEU A 25 6.52 -4.22 15.82
CA LEU A 25 6.89 -4.38 14.42
C LEU A 25 7.33 -3.06 13.76
N ASN A 26 7.29 -1.92 14.46
CA ASN A 26 7.60 -0.59 13.93
C ASN A 26 6.85 -0.26 12.62
N VAL A 27 5.58 -0.69 12.50
CA VAL A 27 4.82 -0.63 11.24
C VAL A 27 4.75 0.79 10.68
N ILE A 28 4.52 1.79 11.53
CA ILE A 28 4.38 3.20 11.12
C ILE A 28 5.70 3.74 10.57
N SER A 29 6.80 3.53 11.29
CA SER A 29 8.14 3.99 10.87
C SER A 29 8.57 3.32 9.57
N LEU A 30 8.33 2.02 9.43
CA LEU A 30 8.63 1.27 8.21
C LEU A 30 7.78 1.75 7.02
N ALA A 31 6.47 1.96 7.23
CA ALA A 31 5.58 2.47 6.20
C ALA A 31 6.03 3.85 5.70
N LEU A 32 6.44 4.74 6.61
CA LEU A 32 6.95 6.07 6.26
C LEU A 32 8.22 5.99 5.40
N GLN A 33 9.19 5.14 5.78
CA GLN A 33 10.41 4.94 4.98
C GLN A 33 10.09 4.45 3.58
N ILE A 34 9.18 3.49 3.45
CA ILE A 34 8.74 2.95 2.15
C ILE A 34 8.13 4.06 1.27
N ILE A 35 7.35 4.97 1.86
CA ILE A 35 6.72 6.08 1.12
C ILE A 35 7.74 7.12 0.68
N CYS A 36 8.70 7.47 1.53
CA CYS A 36 9.77 8.38 1.15
C CYS A 36 10.60 7.84 -0.03
N LEU A 37 10.75 6.51 -0.13
CA LEU A 37 11.44 5.86 -1.24
C LEU A 37 10.58 5.75 -2.50
N ALA A 38 9.34 5.25 -2.37
CA ALA A 38 8.47 4.97 -3.50
C ALA A 38 7.74 6.20 -4.04
N GLY A 39 7.51 7.22 -3.20
CA GLY A 39 6.77 8.43 -3.55
C GLY A 39 5.27 8.21 -3.75
N ASN A 40 4.67 7.30 -2.98
CA ASN A 40 3.24 6.96 -3.03
C ASN A 40 2.48 7.37 -1.74
N ILE A 41 1.19 7.05 -1.62
CA ILE A 41 0.35 7.49 -0.48
C ILE A 41 0.43 6.50 0.70
N LEU A 42 0.51 7.02 1.94
CA LEU A 42 0.59 6.22 3.18
C LEU A 42 -0.53 5.20 3.34
N SER A 43 -1.78 5.62 3.13
CA SER A 43 -2.94 4.74 3.28
C SER A 43 -2.86 3.52 2.35
N ARG A 44 -2.38 3.71 1.11
CA ARG A 44 -2.19 2.63 0.13
C ARG A 44 -1.04 1.70 0.52
N THR A 45 0.05 2.25 1.07
CA THR A 45 1.19 1.48 1.61
C THR A 45 0.78 0.59 2.79
N LEU A 46 -0.05 1.11 3.71
CA LEU A 46 -0.56 0.34 4.86
C LEU A 46 -1.53 -0.77 4.47
N LEU A 47 -2.25 -0.62 3.34
CA LEU A 47 -3.15 -1.65 2.80
C LEU A 47 -2.41 -2.79 2.05
N GLY A 48 -1.08 -2.67 1.84
CA GLY A 48 -0.26 -3.78 1.36
C GLY A 48 -0.07 -3.89 -0.16
N GLY A 49 -0.39 -2.87 -0.94
CA GLY A 49 -0.22 -2.87 -2.40
C GLY A 49 1.24 -2.78 -2.86
N ARG A 50 1.94 -3.91 -3.02
CA ARG A 50 3.34 -3.93 -3.52
C ARG A 50 3.48 -3.44 -4.97
N ALA A 51 2.56 -3.87 -5.83
CA ALA A 51 2.58 -3.51 -7.25
C ALA A 51 2.43 -1.99 -7.44
N GLU A 52 1.50 -1.39 -6.70
CA GLU A 52 1.30 0.06 -6.68
C GLU A 52 2.57 0.82 -6.26
N ARG A 53 3.24 0.39 -5.19
CA ARG A 53 4.51 1.02 -4.75
C ARG A 53 5.59 0.97 -5.82
N ASN A 54 5.74 -0.17 -6.48
CA ASN A 54 6.74 -0.32 -7.54
C ASN A 54 6.38 0.53 -8.77
N GLU A 55 5.10 0.70 -9.06
CA GLU A 55 4.62 1.55 -10.14
C GLU A 55 4.96 3.03 -9.90
N TYR A 56 4.68 3.56 -8.71
CA TYR A 56 5.06 4.93 -8.33
C TYR A 56 6.58 5.12 -8.41
N LEU A 57 7.35 4.16 -7.92
CA LEU A 57 8.82 4.21 -7.98
C LEU A 57 9.33 4.29 -9.43
N LEU A 58 8.78 3.45 -10.33
CA LEU A 58 9.13 3.45 -11.74
C LEU A 58 8.69 4.73 -12.45
N LEU A 59 7.49 5.23 -12.15
CA LEU A 59 6.97 6.47 -12.71
C LEU A 59 7.88 7.65 -12.38
N HIS A 60 8.30 7.77 -11.11
CA HIS A 60 9.25 8.80 -10.68
C HIS A 60 10.60 8.66 -11.39
N ALA A 61 11.14 7.44 -11.48
CA ALA A 61 12.42 7.18 -12.15
C ALA A 61 12.38 7.51 -13.65
N PHE A 62 11.30 7.15 -14.35
CA PHE A 62 11.14 7.45 -15.78
C PHE A 62 10.95 8.94 -16.05
N ASN A 63 10.17 9.63 -15.21
CA ASN A 63 9.99 11.08 -15.30
C ASN A 63 11.32 11.83 -15.10
N LEU A 64 12.15 11.41 -14.12
CA LEU A 64 13.48 11.98 -13.90
C LEU A 64 14.44 11.79 -15.08
N LYS A 65 14.24 10.74 -15.88
CA LYS A 65 15.07 10.42 -17.04
C LYS A 65 14.48 10.92 -18.37
N ASN A 66 13.40 11.73 -18.31
CA ASN A 66 12.68 12.26 -19.48
C ASN A 66 12.17 11.17 -20.45
N TYR A 67 11.90 9.96 -19.93
CA TYR A 67 11.20 8.95 -20.73
C TYR A 67 9.72 9.29 -20.80
N ILE A 68 9.10 8.99 -21.94
CA ILE A 68 7.65 9.07 -22.09
C ILE A 68 7.03 8.02 -21.17
N THR A 69 6.37 8.48 -20.12
CA THR A 69 5.62 7.62 -19.21
C THR A 69 4.26 7.31 -19.82
N LEU A 70 3.82 6.06 -19.69
CA LEU A 70 2.52 5.63 -20.19
C LEU A 70 1.44 6.08 -19.21
N ASP A 71 0.42 6.78 -19.73
CA ASP A 71 -0.74 7.12 -18.93
C ASP A 71 -1.41 5.85 -18.38
N LYS A 72 -1.77 5.90 -17.09
CA LYS A 72 -2.59 4.85 -16.49
C LYS A 72 -3.87 4.72 -17.31
N LYS A 73 -4.07 3.57 -17.96
CA LYS A 73 -5.37 3.24 -18.55
C LYS A 73 -6.37 3.12 -17.40
N ILE A 74 -7.14 4.18 -17.18
CA ILE A 74 -8.27 4.18 -16.25
C ILE A 74 -9.38 3.35 -16.93
N GLU A 75 -9.28 2.03 -16.85
CA GLU A 75 -10.45 1.20 -17.09
C GLU A 75 -11.42 1.45 -15.94
N LYS A 76 -12.44 2.28 -16.19
CA LYS A 76 -13.60 2.40 -15.30
C LYS A 76 -14.30 1.04 -15.25
N LYS A 77 -13.96 0.20 -14.27
CA LYS A 77 -14.72 -1.01 -13.99
C LYS A 77 -15.10 -1.05 -12.52
N GLY A 78 -16.39 -1.23 -12.28
CA GLY A 78 -16.98 -1.24 -10.96
C GLY A 78 -16.26 -2.22 -10.03
N ARG A 79 -15.90 -1.72 -8.85
CA ARG A 79 -15.76 -2.46 -7.58
C ARG A 79 -15.26 -3.90 -7.75
N GLY A 80 -13.95 -4.05 -7.96
CA GLY A 80 -13.29 -5.36 -7.99
C GLY A 80 -11.92 -5.30 -8.66
N ASP A 81 -10.94 -4.78 -7.95
CA ASP A 81 -9.52 -5.20 -7.95
C ASP A 81 -8.89 -5.61 -9.30
N GLY A 82 -9.04 -4.76 -10.32
CA GLY A 82 -8.38 -4.91 -11.62
C GLY A 82 -7.27 -3.88 -11.80
N GLU A 83 -6.15 -4.01 -11.09
CA GLU A 83 -4.93 -3.26 -11.44
C GLU A 83 -4.20 -4.00 -12.57
N ILE A 84 -4.40 -3.57 -13.82
CA ILE A 84 -3.42 -3.86 -14.87
C ILE A 84 -2.18 -3.04 -14.51
N SER A 85 -1.28 -3.67 -13.77
CA SER A 85 -0.02 -3.06 -13.39
C SER A 85 0.79 -2.72 -14.65
N ILE A 86 1.39 -1.53 -14.69
CA ILE A 86 2.44 -1.18 -15.65
C ILE A 86 3.49 -2.30 -15.79
N TYR A 87 3.72 -3.11 -14.74
CA TYR A 87 4.55 -4.31 -14.81
C TYR A 87 4.11 -5.33 -15.86
N PHE A 88 2.81 -5.60 -15.98
CA PHE A 88 2.30 -6.57 -16.96
C PHE A 88 2.51 -6.09 -18.39
N TYR A 89 2.41 -4.77 -18.60
CA TYR A 89 2.69 -4.15 -19.89
C TYR A 89 4.20 -4.13 -20.20
N ILE A 90 5.05 -3.75 -19.23
CA ILE A 90 6.51 -3.77 -19.39
C ILE A 90 7.02 -5.20 -19.62
N LEU A 91 6.52 -6.21 -18.89
CA LEU A 91 6.83 -7.62 -19.12
C LEU A 91 6.33 -8.12 -20.48
N SER A 92 5.20 -7.61 -20.99
CA SER A 92 4.72 -7.95 -22.34
C SER A 92 5.58 -7.34 -23.45
N LEU A 93 6.15 -6.16 -23.21
CA LEU A 93 7.03 -5.47 -24.16
C LEU A 93 8.46 -6.05 -24.19
N LEU A 94 8.95 -6.56 -23.05
CA LEU A 94 10.25 -7.23 -22.94
C LEU A 94 10.24 -8.70 -23.41
N ARG A 95 9.08 -9.21 -23.88
CA ARG A 95 8.91 -10.59 -24.35
C ARG A 95 8.96 -10.73 -25.88
N ASN A 96 9.44 -9.71 -26.60
CA ASN A 96 9.83 -9.77 -28.01
C ASN A 96 11.34 -9.60 -28.16
#